data_AF-A0A835DPR7-F1
#
_entry.id   AF-A0A835DPR7-F1
#
_cell.length_a   1.000
_cell.length_b   1.000
_cell.length_c   1.000
_cell.angle_alpha   90.00
_cell.angle_beta   90.00
_cell.angle_gamma   90.00
#
_symmetry.space_group_name_H-M   'P 1'
#
loop_
_entity.id
_entity.type
_entity.pdbx_description
1 polymer ?
#
loop_
_entity_poly.entity_id
_entity_poly.type
_entity_poly.pdbx_seq_one_letter_code
_entity_poly.pdbx_strand_id
1 'polypeptide(L)'
;MSSRRGFNRISSISVANAILTEDRDINSAAVSHFEHLLAKPSSDRDLDVNTFPNVRSIDLVDGEFFVAPVSSEEIKWAFFDSHDEKSPGPDGFTTHFFKSCWDIISIDVEKAIQNFFKSSKLLGEINSTFITLIPKVARPNCFSDFRPISLCNTVYECISKILANRLKSVLLKLISDNQSAFIKGRNILDNILLTHELVRNYHRDKGQPRCAIKIDLTKAFDTVRWDYLTRILAHGIPSLPPTHLISYQQKAKEISSNFQEPKMAEKDQVYPLAPTGKRPSSDEESATLPSDEARRKRNVKCFAYVAAFVVFQTIIILVFALTVMRIKTPDVKLRSVTVQNLNVVPGTSPSFRMTLIAQVTVKNKNFGHYKFDNSTAAVSYGGITVGEAYIAKGRAKARNTRKMNITMELTSDQLSGNSNLSNDISSGMLMLSSHAKLSGKVQLMKIMKKRKTTEMNCTMSLNLTSPAIENLNCE
;
A
#
# COMPACT_ATOMS: atom_id res chain seq x y z
N MET A 1 -10.59 -8.88 30.41
CA MET A 1 -11.10 -7.53 30.74
C MET A 1 -10.53 -6.97 32.05
N SER A 2 -10.49 -7.75 33.15
CA SER A 2 -10.04 -7.27 34.48
C SER A 2 -8.57 -6.77 34.54
N SER A 3 -7.60 -7.49 33.95
CA SER A 3 -6.18 -7.09 34.06
C SER A 3 -5.80 -5.80 33.31
N ARG A 4 -6.50 -5.46 32.21
CA ARG A 4 -6.29 -4.21 31.45
C ARG A 4 -6.90 -3.00 32.16
N ARG A 5 -8.05 -3.17 32.82
CA ARG A 5 -8.65 -2.12 33.65
C ARG A 5 -7.78 -1.79 34.87
N GLY A 6 -7.16 -2.81 35.48
CA GLY A 6 -6.22 -2.60 36.59
C GLY A 6 -4.95 -1.84 36.19
N PHE A 7 -4.40 -2.10 34.99
CA PHE A 7 -3.18 -1.44 34.50
C PHE A 7 -3.39 0.01 34.07
N ASN A 8 -4.60 0.35 33.59
CA ASN A 8 -4.92 1.69 33.10
C ASN A 8 -5.60 2.58 34.16
N ARG A 9 -5.95 2.03 35.32
CA ARG A 9 -6.52 2.80 36.43
C ARG A 9 -5.41 3.48 37.20
N ILE A 10 -5.51 4.80 37.36
CA ILE A 10 -4.64 5.55 38.26
C ILE A 10 -5.18 5.33 39.67
N SER A 11 -4.56 4.43 40.43
CA SER A 11 -4.95 4.13 41.83
C SER A 11 -4.37 5.11 42.84
N SER A 12 -3.28 5.78 42.47
CA SER A 12 -2.64 6.77 43.33
C SER A 12 -1.75 7.68 42.49
N ILE A 13 -1.57 8.94 42.91
CA ILE A 13 -0.65 9.87 42.27
C ILE A 13 0.02 10.80 43.28
N SER A 14 1.30 11.07 43.08
CA SER A 14 2.08 11.99 43.90
C SER A 14 2.03 13.40 43.33
N VAL A 15 1.61 14.36 44.15
CA VAL A 15 1.50 15.79 43.82
C VAL A 15 2.10 16.58 45.00
N ALA A 16 3.11 17.41 44.74
CA ALA A 16 3.75 18.27 45.74
C ALA A 16 4.12 17.55 47.07
N ASN A 17 4.67 16.32 46.96
CA ASN A 17 5.05 15.43 48.06
C ASN A 17 3.88 14.82 48.87
N ALA A 18 2.63 14.99 48.44
CA ALA A 18 1.48 14.26 48.96
C ALA A 18 1.05 13.15 47.98
N ILE A 19 0.64 12.00 48.51
CA ILE A 19 0.08 10.90 47.71
C ILE A 19 -1.44 10.98 47.79
N LEU A 20 -2.08 11.19 46.65
CA LEU A 20 -3.53 11.16 46.50
C LEU A 20 -3.95 9.75 46.09
N THR A 21 -4.95 9.18 46.75
CA THR A 21 -5.48 7.83 46.47
C THR A 21 -6.97 7.85 46.15
N GLU A 22 -7.68 8.92 46.52
CA GLU A 22 -9.11 9.07 46.24
C GLU A 22 -9.33 9.58 44.81
N ASP A 23 -10.25 8.94 44.08
CA ASP A 23 -10.51 9.25 42.66
C ASP A 23 -10.89 10.74 42.46
N ARG A 24 -11.65 11.32 43.40
CA ARG A 24 -12.04 12.74 43.38
C ARG A 24 -10.83 13.68 43.46
N ASP A 25 -9.91 13.40 44.37
CA ASP A 25 -8.74 14.24 44.61
C ASP A 25 -7.74 14.10 43.46
N ILE A 26 -7.57 12.88 42.93
CA ILE A 26 -6.78 12.61 41.73
C ILE A 26 -7.33 13.39 40.54
N ASN A 27 -8.65 13.37 40.32
CA ASN A 27 -9.30 14.12 39.25
C ASN A 27 -9.10 15.62 39.40
N SER A 28 -9.34 16.18 40.60
CA SER A 28 -9.14 17.61 40.87
C SER A 28 -7.68 18.04 40.65
N ALA A 29 -6.74 17.21 41.07
CA ALA A 29 -5.32 17.47 40.87
C ALA A 29 -4.91 17.35 39.39
N ALA A 30 -5.53 16.44 38.64
CA ALA A 30 -5.32 16.31 37.20
C ALA A 30 -5.81 17.57 36.46
N VAL A 31 -7.02 18.05 36.78
CA VAL A 31 -7.59 19.29 36.23
C VAL A 31 -6.61 20.43 36.45
N SER A 32 -6.25 20.69 37.72
CA SER A 32 -5.36 21.78 38.08
C SER A 32 -3.99 21.68 37.40
N HIS A 33 -3.43 20.46 37.30
CA HIS A 33 -2.15 20.23 36.64
C HIS A 33 -2.19 20.60 35.15
N PHE A 34 -3.20 20.11 34.42
CA PHE A 34 -3.29 20.32 32.98
C PHE A 34 -3.81 21.71 32.62
N GLU A 35 -4.66 22.32 33.44
CA GLU A 35 -5.03 23.73 33.32
C GLU A 35 -3.79 24.61 33.42
N HIS A 36 -2.94 24.39 34.44
CA HIS A 36 -1.72 25.18 34.59
C HIS A 36 -0.71 24.90 33.46
N LEU A 37 -0.58 23.65 33.03
CA LEU A 37 0.32 23.27 31.93
C LEU A 37 -0.08 23.92 30.60
N LEU A 38 -1.40 24.04 30.34
CA LEU A 38 -1.94 24.54 29.08
C LEU A 38 -2.32 26.04 29.12
N ALA A 39 -2.24 26.67 30.31
CA ALA A 39 -2.52 28.09 30.48
C ALA A 39 -1.49 28.96 29.74
N LYS A 40 -1.94 30.15 29.31
CA LYS A 40 -1.06 31.15 28.68
C LYS A 40 -0.01 31.63 29.70
N PRO A 41 1.29 31.62 29.36
CA PRO A 41 2.32 32.16 30.25
C PRO A 41 2.10 33.67 30.49
N SER A 42 2.35 34.10 31.71
CA SER A 42 2.09 35.46 32.22
C SER A 42 3.03 36.55 31.69
N SER A 43 4.10 36.21 30.95
CA SER A 43 5.08 37.18 30.48
C SER A 43 4.80 37.67 29.05
N ASP A 44 4.51 38.96 28.93
CA ASP A 44 4.38 39.70 27.68
C ASP A 44 5.76 40.15 27.19
N ARG A 45 6.62 39.21 26.80
CA ARG A 45 7.80 39.56 25.99
C ARG A 45 7.32 39.70 24.56
N ASP A 46 7.30 40.95 24.08
CA ASP A 46 6.91 41.27 22.72
C ASP A 46 7.84 40.55 21.74
N LEU A 47 7.27 39.66 20.95
CA LEU A 47 8.00 38.87 19.96
C LEU A 47 8.06 39.65 18.67
N ASP A 48 9.13 40.42 18.45
CA ASP A 48 9.36 40.99 17.14
C ASP A 48 9.73 39.87 16.15
N VAL A 49 8.95 39.72 15.09
CA VAL A 49 9.21 38.76 14.00
C VAL A 49 10.54 39.09 13.30
N ASN A 50 10.97 40.35 13.32
CA ASN A 50 12.27 40.79 12.81
C ASN A 50 13.46 40.17 13.57
N THR A 51 13.22 39.54 14.72
CA THR A 51 14.23 38.77 15.46
C THR A 51 14.67 37.51 14.69
N PHE A 52 13.90 37.05 13.69
CA PHE A 52 14.18 35.84 12.92
C PHE A 52 14.45 36.16 11.45
N PRO A 53 15.68 36.54 11.07
CA PRO A 53 16.00 37.07 9.73
C PRO A 53 15.86 36.06 8.57
N ASN A 54 15.54 34.79 8.86
CA ASN A 54 15.53 33.70 7.89
C ASN A 54 14.18 32.98 7.77
N VAL A 55 13.08 33.58 8.25
CA VAL A 55 11.74 33.01 8.04
C VAL A 55 11.38 33.19 6.57
N ARG A 56 11.15 32.07 5.87
CA ARG A 56 10.70 32.07 4.48
C ARG A 56 9.20 32.38 4.43
N SER A 57 8.78 33.11 3.41
CA SER A 57 7.38 33.32 3.07
C SER A 57 7.06 32.70 1.71
N ILE A 58 5.81 32.29 1.53
CA ILE A 58 5.30 31.87 0.22
C ILE A 58 4.87 33.07 -0.63
N ASP A 59 4.79 32.86 -1.94
CA ASP A 59 4.22 33.87 -2.84
C ASP A 59 2.69 33.99 -2.65
N LEU A 60 2.13 35.07 -3.19
CA LEU A 60 0.69 35.35 -3.07
C LEU A 60 -0.17 34.27 -3.74
N VAL A 61 0.34 33.61 -4.80
CA VAL A 61 -0.40 32.61 -5.58
C VAL A 61 -0.58 31.31 -4.80
N ASP A 62 0.49 30.82 -4.17
CA ASP A 62 0.42 29.71 -3.21
C ASP A 62 -0.48 30.06 -2.02
N GLY A 63 -0.47 31.34 -1.62
CA GLY A 63 -1.33 31.88 -0.58
C GLY A 63 -2.81 31.82 -0.91
N GLU A 64 -3.22 32.05 -2.15
CA GLU A 64 -4.62 32.00 -2.58
C GLU A 64 -5.23 30.60 -2.44
N PHE A 65 -4.46 29.55 -2.77
CA PHE A 65 -4.90 28.16 -2.59
C PHE A 65 -5.26 27.85 -1.14
N PHE A 66 -4.50 28.41 -0.19
CA PHE A 66 -4.74 28.18 1.23
C PHE A 66 -6.08 28.76 1.69
N VAL A 67 -6.47 29.91 1.14
CA VAL A 67 -7.69 30.68 1.51
C VAL A 67 -8.89 30.32 0.63
N ALA A 68 -8.68 29.56 -0.45
CA ALA A 68 -9.74 29.14 -1.35
C ALA A 68 -10.88 28.42 -0.60
N PRO A 69 -12.15 28.60 -1.00
CA PRO A 69 -13.26 27.87 -0.40
C PRO A 69 -13.03 26.35 -0.40
N VAL A 70 -13.35 25.70 0.71
CA VAL A 70 -13.24 24.24 0.84
C VAL A 70 -14.36 23.57 0.05
N SER A 71 -14.00 22.63 -0.83
CA SER A 71 -14.97 21.90 -1.66
C SER A 71 -15.54 20.68 -0.95
N SER A 72 -16.72 20.21 -1.37
CA SER A 72 -17.33 18.98 -0.84
C SER A 72 -16.45 17.76 -1.09
N GLU A 73 -15.74 17.71 -2.22
CA GLU A 73 -14.80 16.64 -2.54
C GLU A 73 -13.60 16.62 -1.58
N GLU A 74 -13.06 17.79 -1.22
CA GLU A 74 -11.97 17.91 -0.25
C GLU A 74 -12.41 17.39 1.14
N ILE A 75 -13.64 17.73 1.55
CA ILE A 75 -14.22 17.28 2.82
C ILE A 75 -14.44 15.76 2.80
N LYS A 76 -15.10 15.25 1.76
CA LYS A 76 -15.34 13.82 1.59
C LYS A 76 -14.01 13.07 1.61
N TRP A 77 -13.02 13.54 0.87
CA TRP A 77 -11.70 12.91 0.86
C TRP A 77 -11.08 12.89 2.26
N ALA A 78 -11.16 13.97 3.04
CA ALA A 78 -10.61 14.03 4.39
C ALA A 78 -11.22 12.99 5.35
N PHE A 79 -12.54 12.76 5.27
CA PHE A 79 -13.20 11.68 6.00
C PHE A 79 -12.77 10.30 5.49
N PHE A 80 -12.82 10.06 4.18
CA PHE A 80 -12.58 8.74 3.59
C PHE A 80 -11.13 8.26 3.67
N ASP A 81 -10.17 9.18 3.67
CA ASP A 81 -8.75 8.90 3.88
C ASP A 81 -8.41 8.67 5.38
N SER A 82 -9.31 8.98 6.31
CA SER A 82 -9.09 8.73 7.74
C SER A 82 -9.36 7.27 8.12
N HIS A 83 -8.67 6.73 9.11
CA HIS A 83 -8.89 5.35 9.55
C HIS A 83 -10.21 5.21 10.31
N ASP A 84 -10.90 4.10 10.09
CA ASP A 84 -12.23 3.81 10.66
C ASP A 84 -12.20 3.58 12.17
N GLU A 85 -11.13 2.96 12.68
CA GLU A 85 -11.02 2.48 14.07
C GLU A 85 -10.37 3.50 15.01
N LYS A 86 -10.47 4.79 14.69
CA LYS A 86 -10.06 5.85 15.61
C LYS A 86 -11.02 5.92 16.80
N SER A 87 -10.47 6.24 17.98
CA SER A 87 -11.29 6.48 19.16
C SER A 87 -12.10 7.77 18.98
N PRO A 88 -13.39 7.80 19.34
CA PRO A 88 -14.22 8.98 19.21
C PRO A 88 -13.85 10.05 20.25
N GLY A 89 -14.23 11.28 19.98
CA GLY A 89 -14.25 12.35 20.97
C GLY A 89 -15.49 12.28 21.88
N PRO A 90 -15.78 13.36 22.62
CA PRO A 90 -16.95 13.46 23.50
C PRO A 90 -18.31 13.21 22.84
N ASP A 91 -18.44 13.41 21.54
CA ASP A 91 -19.69 13.16 20.80
C ASP A 91 -19.96 11.66 20.56
N GLY A 92 -18.99 10.79 20.78
CA GLY A 92 -19.10 9.34 20.58
C GLY A 92 -19.09 8.88 19.12
N PHE A 93 -18.99 9.78 18.14
CA PHE A 93 -19.04 9.42 16.73
C PHE A 93 -17.65 9.18 16.15
N THR A 94 -17.44 7.99 15.59
CA THR A 94 -16.18 7.60 14.94
C THR A 94 -16.16 7.96 13.46
N THR A 95 -14.97 7.95 12.84
CA THR A 95 -14.84 8.07 11.37
C THR A 95 -15.72 7.07 10.62
N HIS A 96 -15.86 5.84 11.14
CA HIS A 96 -16.67 4.80 10.52
C HIS A 96 -18.16 5.20 10.41
N PHE A 97 -18.71 5.84 11.46
CA PHE A 97 -20.08 6.34 11.43
C PHE A 97 -20.28 7.35 10.28
N PHE A 98 -19.38 8.33 10.14
CA PHE A 98 -19.48 9.33 9.09
C PHE A 98 -19.39 8.73 7.69
N LYS A 99 -18.52 7.73 7.49
CA LYS A 99 -18.41 7.04 6.20
C LYS A 99 -19.64 6.20 5.87
N SER A 100 -20.13 5.41 6.83
CA SER A 100 -21.28 4.53 6.64
C SER A 100 -22.60 5.30 6.44
N CYS A 101 -22.74 6.45 7.08
CA CYS A 101 -23.94 7.30 6.99
C CYS A 101 -23.77 8.48 6.03
N TRP A 102 -22.72 8.51 5.21
CA TRP A 102 -22.36 9.67 4.38
C TRP A 102 -23.52 10.16 3.51
N ASP A 103 -24.26 9.24 2.88
CA ASP A 103 -25.38 9.57 1.99
C ASP A 103 -26.55 10.24 2.71
N ILE A 104 -26.61 10.13 4.04
CA ILE A 104 -27.65 10.74 4.88
C ILE A 104 -27.18 12.10 5.43
N ILE A 105 -25.97 12.16 5.99
CA ILE A 105 -25.51 13.32 6.79
C ILE A 105 -24.57 14.29 6.05
N SER A 106 -24.09 13.91 4.85
CA SER A 106 -23.06 14.68 4.12
C SER A 106 -23.42 16.13 3.92
N ILE A 107 -24.68 16.42 3.56
CA ILE A 107 -25.14 17.78 3.28
C ILE A 107 -24.93 18.71 4.47
N ASP A 108 -25.28 18.26 5.68
CA ASP A 108 -25.18 19.08 6.89
C ASP A 108 -23.74 19.18 7.38
N VAL A 109 -22.99 18.08 7.32
CA VAL A 109 -21.56 18.04 7.69
C VAL A 109 -20.73 18.94 6.78
N GLU A 110 -20.97 18.88 5.47
CA GLU A 110 -20.27 19.72 4.49
C GLU A 110 -20.57 21.20 4.73
N LYS A 111 -21.84 21.57 4.91
CA LYS A 111 -22.23 22.95 5.23
C LYS A 111 -21.60 23.43 6.53
N ALA A 112 -21.55 22.60 7.57
CA ALA A 112 -20.95 22.96 8.85
C ALA A 112 -19.45 23.25 8.70
N ILE A 113 -18.72 22.36 8.00
CA ILE A 113 -17.28 22.54 7.76
C ILE A 113 -17.02 23.76 6.88
N GLN A 114 -17.76 23.93 5.78
CA GLN A 114 -17.64 25.10 4.92
C GLN A 114 -17.94 26.41 5.66
N ASN A 115 -18.93 26.41 6.55
CA ASN A 115 -19.23 27.56 7.39
C ASN A 115 -18.09 27.87 8.35
N PHE A 116 -17.46 26.86 8.96
CA PHE A 116 -16.23 27.07 9.74
C PHE A 116 -15.15 27.77 8.91
N PHE A 117 -14.92 27.32 7.67
CA PHE A 117 -13.91 27.94 6.81
C PHE A 117 -14.27 29.36 6.34
N LYS A 118 -15.56 29.74 6.34
CA LYS A 118 -16.00 31.11 6.00
C LYS A 118 -16.02 32.05 7.20
N SER A 119 -16.47 31.57 8.35
CA SER A 119 -16.71 32.38 9.56
C SER A 119 -15.57 32.32 10.57
N SER A 120 -14.69 31.31 10.46
CA SER A 120 -13.69 30.95 11.46
C SER A 120 -14.27 30.67 12.86
N LYS A 121 -15.56 30.33 12.94
CA LYS A 121 -16.24 30.00 14.19
C LYS A 121 -16.58 28.51 14.21
N LEU A 122 -16.20 27.86 15.30
CA LEU A 122 -16.53 26.46 15.56
C LEU A 122 -17.54 26.39 16.71
N LEU A 123 -18.49 25.46 16.63
CA LEU A 123 -19.38 25.17 17.75
C LEU A 123 -18.59 24.55 18.90
N GLY A 124 -18.84 25.00 20.13
CA GLY A 124 -18.12 24.53 21.32
C GLY A 124 -18.22 23.02 21.51
N GLU A 125 -19.35 22.42 21.15
CA GLU A 125 -19.58 20.98 21.20
C GLU A 125 -18.63 20.24 20.26
N ILE A 126 -18.38 20.75 19.05
CA ILE A 126 -17.44 20.15 18.09
C ILE A 126 -15.99 20.33 18.58
N ASN A 127 -15.70 21.43 19.27
CA ASN A 127 -14.38 21.70 19.85
C ASN A 127 -14.09 20.91 21.14
N SER A 128 -15.12 20.30 21.75
CA SER A 128 -14.99 19.49 22.95
C SER A 128 -14.04 18.31 22.71
N THR A 129 -13.15 18.06 23.67
CA THR A 129 -12.04 17.10 23.54
C THR A 129 -11.84 16.37 24.86
N PHE A 130 -11.70 15.04 24.82
CA PHE A 130 -11.22 14.30 26.00
C PHE A 130 -9.70 14.31 26.06
N ILE A 131 -9.13 14.48 27.26
CA ILE A 131 -7.71 14.25 27.50
C ILE A 131 -7.57 12.87 28.16
N THR A 132 -7.04 11.90 27.41
CA THR A 132 -6.73 10.57 27.96
C THR A 132 -5.25 10.49 28.33
N LEU A 133 -4.94 9.90 29.48
CA LEU A 133 -3.58 9.76 29.99
C LEU A 133 -3.01 8.39 29.64
N ILE A 134 -1.91 8.36 28.89
CA ILE A 134 -1.18 7.13 28.55
C ILE A 134 0.12 7.07 29.35
N PRO A 135 0.37 6.02 30.16
CA PRO A 135 1.61 5.87 30.90
C PRO A 135 2.84 5.82 29.96
N LYS A 136 3.88 6.61 30.26
CA LYS A 136 5.19 6.52 29.59
C LYS A 136 6.10 5.47 30.22
N VAL A 137 5.84 5.14 31.48
CA VAL A 137 6.64 4.22 32.30
C VAL A 137 5.76 3.17 32.95
N ALA A 138 6.34 2.03 33.33
CA ALA A 138 5.58 0.89 33.86
C ALA A 138 4.88 1.16 35.19
N ARG A 139 5.38 2.10 36.00
CA ARG A 139 4.81 2.51 37.29
C ARG A 139 4.81 4.03 37.36
N PRO A 140 3.81 4.70 36.76
CA PRO A 140 3.73 6.14 36.79
C PRO A 140 3.39 6.62 38.19
N ASN A 141 4.14 7.60 38.71
CA ASN A 141 3.97 8.12 40.07
C ASN A 141 3.45 9.55 40.09
N CYS A 142 3.63 10.32 39.02
CA CYS A 142 3.16 11.71 38.92
C CYS A 142 2.61 12.01 37.51
N PHE A 143 1.91 13.12 37.32
CA PHE A 143 1.25 13.45 36.04
C PHE A 143 2.23 13.60 34.86
N SER A 144 3.49 13.97 35.10
CA SER A 144 4.52 14.05 34.04
C SER A 144 4.91 12.70 33.46
N ASP A 145 4.69 11.61 34.20
CA ASP A 145 4.92 10.23 33.75
C ASP A 145 3.87 9.76 32.74
N PHE A 146 2.81 10.55 32.54
CA PHE A 146 1.80 10.30 31.53
C PHE A 146 2.02 11.18 30.30
N ARG A 147 1.65 10.65 29.14
CA ARG A 147 1.47 11.41 27.90
C ARG A 147 -0.02 11.72 27.78
N PRO A 148 -0.42 13.01 27.79
CA PRO A 148 -1.78 13.37 27.46
C PRO A 148 -2.01 13.16 25.96
N ILE A 149 -3.12 12.51 25.61
CA ILE A 149 -3.60 12.40 24.22
C ILE A 149 -4.97 13.05 24.16
N SER A 150 -5.12 14.00 23.24
CA SER A 150 -6.41 14.65 22.95
C SER A 150 -7.24 13.78 21.99
N LEU A 151 -8.42 13.37 22.42
CA LEU A 151 -9.43 12.73 21.59
C LEU A 151 -10.45 13.79 21.19
N CYS A 152 -10.25 14.34 19.99
CA CYS A 152 -11.11 15.37 19.42
C CYS A 152 -12.32 14.72 18.73
N ASN A 153 -13.42 15.46 18.57
CA ASN A 153 -14.52 15.00 17.74
C ASN A 153 -14.11 14.83 16.27
N THR A 154 -14.72 13.87 15.58
CA THR A 154 -14.31 13.49 14.21
C THR A 154 -14.44 14.65 13.22
N VAL A 155 -15.44 15.53 13.38
CA VAL A 155 -15.59 16.73 12.55
C VAL A 155 -14.42 17.70 12.74
N TYR A 156 -13.96 17.90 13.98
CA TYR A 156 -12.77 18.71 14.27
C TYR A 156 -11.51 18.09 13.65
N GLU A 157 -11.35 16.76 13.74
CA GLU A 157 -10.24 16.06 13.09
C GLU A 157 -10.26 16.27 11.57
N CYS A 158 -11.43 16.25 10.95
CA CYS A 158 -11.59 16.52 9.53
C CYS A 158 -11.13 17.94 9.16
N ILE A 159 -11.60 18.95 9.89
CA ILE A 159 -11.17 20.35 9.70
C ILE A 159 -9.64 20.48 9.81
N SER A 160 -9.07 19.89 10.87
CA SER A 160 -7.63 19.93 11.12
C SER A 160 -6.84 19.20 10.03
N LYS A 161 -7.38 18.10 9.50
CA LYS A 161 -6.77 17.36 8.39
C LYS A 161 -6.79 18.15 7.08
N ILE A 162 -7.87 18.86 6.77
CA ILE A 162 -7.96 19.73 5.60
C ILE A 162 -6.86 20.80 5.68
N LEU A 163 -6.77 21.50 6.81
CA LEU A 163 -5.75 22.52 7.04
C LEU A 163 -4.33 21.96 6.96
N ALA A 164 -4.07 20.79 7.56
CA ALA A 164 -2.76 20.15 7.49
C ALA A 164 -2.37 19.77 6.06
N ASN A 165 -3.31 19.30 5.24
CA ASN A 165 -3.03 18.94 3.84
C ASN A 165 -2.81 20.15 2.96
N ARG A 166 -3.53 21.25 3.18
CA ARG A 166 -3.26 22.54 2.51
C ARG A 166 -1.91 23.11 2.93
N LEU A 167 -1.54 23.04 4.21
CA LEU A 167 -0.21 23.46 4.67
C LEU A 167 0.89 22.60 4.06
N LYS A 168 0.67 21.30 3.95
CA LYS A 168 1.63 20.34 3.41
C LYS A 168 2.04 20.63 1.96
N SER A 169 1.17 21.19 1.13
CA SER A 169 1.52 21.52 -0.27
C SER A 169 2.56 22.63 -0.38
N VAL A 170 2.58 23.54 0.59
CA VAL A 170 3.50 24.69 0.63
C VAL A 170 4.64 24.54 1.64
N LEU A 171 4.56 23.55 2.53
CA LEU A 171 5.47 23.36 3.66
C LEU A 171 6.95 23.31 3.23
N LEU A 172 7.27 22.67 2.09
CA LEU A 172 8.64 22.57 1.57
C LEU A 172 9.24 23.92 1.16
N LYS A 173 8.41 24.92 0.85
CA LYS A 173 8.86 26.29 0.54
C LYS A 173 9.20 27.07 1.82
N LEU A 174 8.51 26.75 2.92
CA LEU A 174 8.64 27.43 4.21
C LEU A 174 9.79 26.90 5.09
N ILE A 175 10.07 25.59 5.01
CA ILE A 175 11.06 24.96 5.89
C ILE A 175 12.43 24.82 5.22
N SER A 176 13.48 24.77 6.05
CA SER A 176 14.84 24.44 5.60
C SER A 176 14.93 22.97 5.16
N ASP A 177 15.88 22.66 4.28
CA ASP A 177 16.19 21.29 3.84
C ASP A 177 16.72 20.40 4.97
N ASN A 178 17.23 21.01 6.04
CA ASN A 178 17.74 20.30 7.21
C ASN A 178 16.64 19.77 8.15
N GLN A 179 15.37 20.13 7.93
CA GLN A 179 14.24 19.66 8.74
C GLN A 179 13.61 18.39 8.15
N SER A 180 13.98 17.22 8.67
CA SER A 180 13.55 15.95 8.06
C SER A 180 12.32 15.30 8.72
N ALA A 181 12.05 15.58 9.99
CA ALA A 181 10.92 14.98 10.71
C ALA A 181 9.57 15.50 10.23
N PHE A 182 8.59 14.60 10.08
CA PHE A 182 7.20 14.89 9.68
C PHE A 182 7.02 15.51 8.28
N ILE A 183 8.04 15.44 7.41
CA ILE A 183 7.98 15.93 6.04
C ILE A 183 7.91 14.76 5.06
N LYS A 184 6.89 14.77 4.19
CA LYS A 184 6.75 13.72 3.17
C LYS A 184 7.97 13.74 2.24
N GLY A 185 8.58 12.58 2.04
CA GLY A 185 9.72 12.41 1.14
C GLY A 185 11.09 12.64 1.78
N ARG A 186 11.16 13.01 3.08
CA ARG A 186 12.40 13.06 3.85
C ARG A 186 12.48 11.85 4.77
N ASN A 187 13.65 11.21 4.88
CA ASN A 187 13.85 10.02 5.70
C ASN A 187 14.75 10.35 6.91
N ILE A 188 14.43 9.80 8.09
CA ILE A 188 15.27 9.94 9.28
C ILE A 188 16.67 9.34 9.07
N LEU A 189 16.80 8.33 8.20
CA LEU A 189 18.08 7.73 7.84
C LEU A 189 19.04 8.74 7.20
N ASP A 190 18.52 9.70 6.43
CA ASP A 190 19.35 10.73 5.79
C ASP A 190 20.06 11.59 6.85
N ASN A 191 19.37 11.90 7.96
CA ASN A 191 19.94 12.64 9.08
C ASN A 191 20.99 11.84 9.83
N ILE A 192 20.82 10.52 9.94
CA ILE A 192 21.82 9.63 10.57
C ILE A 192 23.10 9.62 9.73
N LEU A 193 22.97 9.50 8.41
CA LEU A 193 24.11 9.55 7.48
C LEU A 193 24.81 10.90 7.52
N LEU A 194 24.04 11.99 7.48
CA LEU A 194 24.58 13.35 7.60
C LEU A 194 25.33 13.54 8.92
N THR A 195 24.75 13.08 10.03
CA THR A 195 25.40 13.15 11.35
C THR A 195 26.70 12.37 11.35
N HIS A 196 26.72 11.16 10.78
CA HIS A 196 27.92 10.32 10.69
C HIS A 196 29.05 11.02 9.92
N GLU A 197 28.75 11.68 8.80
CA GLU A 197 29.73 12.45 8.05
C GLU A 197 30.20 13.71 8.79
N LEU A 198 29.28 14.44 9.43
CA LEU A 198 29.61 15.62 10.24
C LEU A 198 30.55 15.28 11.41
N VAL A 199 30.39 14.11 12.01
CA VAL A 199 31.22 13.67 13.16
C VAL A 199 32.41 12.77 12.78
N ARG A 200 32.68 12.59 11.48
CA ARG A 200 33.58 11.55 10.93
C ARG A 200 35.00 11.50 11.49
N ASN A 201 35.48 12.54 12.16
CA ASN A 201 36.82 12.57 12.77
C ASN A 201 36.81 13.09 14.22
N TYR A 202 35.67 13.08 14.90
CA TYR A 202 35.56 13.59 16.27
C TYR A 202 36.42 12.79 17.27
N HIS A 203 36.77 11.54 16.94
CA HIS A 203 37.66 10.70 17.75
C HIS A 203 39.16 11.06 17.63
N ARG A 204 39.55 11.96 16.72
CA ARG A 204 40.95 12.31 16.49
C ARG A 204 41.37 13.49 17.36
N ASP A 205 42.43 13.31 18.13
CA ASP A 205 43.01 14.34 19.00
C ASP A 205 43.83 15.41 18.25
N LYS A 206 43.91 15.32 16.92
CA LYS A 206 44.64 16.24 16.04
C LYS A 206 43.70 16.89 15.03
N GLY A 207 43.80 18.22 14.89
CA GLY A 207 43.07 19.01 13.90
C GLY A 207 42.36 20.21 14.51
N GLN A 208 41.44 20.81 13.75
CA GLN A 208 40.62 21.92 14.25
C GLN A 208 39.75 21.48 15.44
N PRO A 209 39.54 22.33 16.45
CA PRO A 209 38.61 22.07 17.55
C PRO A 209 37.20 21.81 17.01
N ARG A 210 36.51 20.82 17.58
CA ARG A 210 35.15 20.42 17.18
C ARG A 210 34.28 20.28 18.42
N CYS A 211 33.01 20.66 18.31
CA CYS A 211 32.03 20.53 19.37
C CYS A 211 30.68 20.16 18.74
N ALA A 212 29.93 19.28 19.41
CA ALA A 212 28.55 18.95 19.07
C ALA A 212 27.62 19.40 20.20
N ILE A 213 26.55 20.09 19.85
CA ILE A 213 25.54 20.55 20.80
C ILE A 213 24.25 19.77 20.55
N LYS A 214 23.77 19.07 21.58
CA LYS A 214 22.46 18.42 21.57
C LYS A 214 21.47 19.28 22.35
N ILE A 215 20.45 19.79 21.65
CA ILE A 215 19.36 20.57 22.23
C ILE A 215 18.10 19.72 22.19
N ASP A 216 17.40 19.62 23.31
CA ASP A 216 16.11 18.94 23.41
C ASP A 216 15.08 19.87 24.06
N LEU A 217 13.85 19.86 23.53
CA LEU A 217 12.79 20.75 23.97
C LEU A 217 11.85 20.01 24.92
N THR A 218 11.71 20.53 26.14
CA THR A 218 10.80 19.94 27.13
C THR A 218 9.35 20.20 26.70
N LYS A 219 8.59 19.11 26.54
CA LYS A 219 7.14 19.15 26.21
C LYS A 219 6.84 20.07 25.02
N ALA A 220 7.56 19.90 23.91
CA ALA A 220 7.56 20.83 22.80
C ALA A 220 6.16 21.22 22.27
N PHE A 221 5.17 20.32 22.29
CA PHE A 221 3.79 20.63 21.87
C PHE A 221 2.97 21.40 22.92
N ASP A 222 3.25 21.18 24.20
CA ASP A 222 2.52 21.81 25.31
C ASP A 222 3.10 23.21 25.62
N THR A 223 4.35 23.47 25.23
CA THR A 223 5.08 24.71 25.55
C THR A 223 5.14 25.74 24.42
N VAL A 224 4.54 25.46 23.25
CA VAL A 224 4.47 26.44 22.16
C VAL A 224 3.54 27.57 22.54
N ARG A 225 4.02 28.81 22.46
CA ARG A 225 3.15 29.98 22.63
C ARG A 225 2.33 30.24 21.37
N TRP A 226 1.02 30.40 21.53
CA TRP A 226 0.10 30.60 20.41
C TRP A 226 0.27 31.94 19.69
N ASP A 227 0.64 33.00 20.41
CA ASP A 227 0.96 34.32 19.84
C ASP A 227 2.18 34.23 18.90
N TYR A 228 3.22 33.51 19.33
CA TYR A 228 4.40 33.23 18.50
C TYR A 228 4.02 32.47 17.22
N LEU A 229 3.28 31.37 17.36
CA LEU A 229 2.87 30.55 16.23
C LEU A 229 2.00 31.35 15.25
N THR A 230 1.11 32.19 15.77
CA THR A 230 0.23 33.04 14.95
C THR A 230 1.04 34.07 14.16
N ARG A 231 2.00 34.75 14.80
CA ARG A 231 2.87 35.73 14.15
C ARG A 231 3.73 35.10 13.05
N ILE A 232 4.32 33.93 13.31
CA ILE A 232 5.14 33.22 12.32
C ILE A 232 4.32 32.71 11.14
N LEU A 233 3.11 32.17 11.40
CA LEU A 233 2.25 31.70 10.32
C LEU A 233 1.74 32.86 9.47
N ALA A 234 1.39 34.00 10.07
CA ALA A 234 1.03 35.20 9.33
C ALA A 234 2.19 35.74 8.48
N HIS A 235 3.44 35.64 8.96
CA HIS A 235 4.60 36.05 8.19
C HIS A 235 4.90 35.07 7.03
N GLY A 236 4.85 33.77 7.30
CA GLY A 236 5.13 32.73 6.31
C GLY A 236 4.03 32.59 5.26
N ILE A 237 2.77 32.84 5.64
CA ILE A 237 1.57 32.71 4.80
C ILE A 237 0.75 34.00 4.96
N PRO A 238 1.11 35.09 4.24
CA PRO A 238 0.48 36.40 4.41
C PRO A 238 -1.03 36.43 4.12
N SER A 239 -1.52 35.49 3.30
CA SER A 239 -2.94 35.35 2.97
C SER A 239 -3.77 34.68 4.07
N LEU A 240 -3.13 34.08 5.08
CA LEU A 240 -3.81 33.33 6.12
C LEU A 240 -4.67 34.26 7.00
N PRO A 241 -6.00 34.10 7.06
CA PRO A 241 -6.80 34.98 7.90
C PRO A 241 -6.47 34.70 9.38
N PRO A 242 -6.15 35.73 10.18
CA PRO A 242 -5.80 35.58 11.60
C PRO A 242 -6.84 34.79 12.40
N THR A 243 -8.10 34.83 11.97
CA THR A 243 -9.25 34.20 12.60
C THR A 243 -9.22 32.66 12.54
N HIS A 244 -8.67 32.05 11.48
CA HIS A 244 -8.53 30.58 11.43
C HIS A 244 -7.57 30.06 12.50
N LEU A 245 -6.55 30.85 12.86
CA LEU A 245 -5.57 30.53 13.90
C LEU A 245 -6.14 30.75 15.31
N ILE A 246 -7.04 31.73 15.48
CA ILE A 246 -7.67 32.06 16.76
C ILE A 246 -8.73 31.01 17.18
N SER A 247 -9.39 30.34 16.24
CA SER A 247 -10.29 29.23 16.57
C SER A 247 -9.56 28.07 17.28
N TYR A 248 -8.27 27.85 16.99
CA TYR A 248 -7.42 26.91 17.74
C TYR A 248 -7.01 27.44 19.13
N GLN A 249 -6.95 28.76 19.33
CA GLN A 249 -6.71 29.35 20.66
C GLN A 249 -7.88 29.14 21.61
N GLN A 250 -9.13 29.01 21.12
CA GLN A 250 -10.30 28.72 21.97
C GLN A 250 -10.14 27.38 22.71
N LYS A 251 -9.34 26.45 22.16
CA LYS A 251 -8.95 25.20 22.80
C LYS A 251 -8.33 25.39 24.19
N ALA A 252 -7.56 26.46 24.43
CA ALA A 252 -6.93 26.70 25.73
C ALA A 252 -7.86 27.42 26.74
N LYS A 253 -8.86 28.16 26.25
CA LYS A 253 -9.83 28.88 27.12
C LYS A 253 -10.96 27.98 27.60
N GLU A 254 -11.45 27.05 26.77
CA GLU A 254 -12.57 26.15 27.13
C GLU A 254 -12.13 24.94 27.98
N ILE A 255 -10.85 24.55 27.94
CA ILE A 255 -10.30 23.52 28.84
C ILE A 255 -10.48 23.93 30.32
N SER A 256 -10.51 25.24 30.61
CA SER A 256 -10.72 25.79 31.96
C SER A 256 -12.17 25.71 32.46
N SER A 257 -13.15 25.41 31.61
CA SER A 257 -14.58 25.40 32.00
C SER A 257 -15.25 24.03 31.95
N ASN A 258 -14.67 23.05 31.26
CA ASN A 258 -15.35 21.78 30.94
C ASN A 258 -14.63 20.51 31.43
N PHE A 259 -13.73 20.62 32.41
CA PHE A 259 -13.22 19.43 33.11
C PHE A 259 -14.28 18.90 34.10
N GLN A 260 -15.40 18.44 33.56
CA GLN A 260 -16.48 17.82 34.32
C GLN A 260 -16.36 16.31 34.17
N GLU A 261 -16.61 15.57 35.26
CA GLU A 261 -16.88 14.14 35.17
C GLU A 261 -17.87 13.89 34.03
N PRO A 262 -17.74 12.78 33.27
CA PRO A 262 -18.85 12.33 32.44
C PRO A 262 -20.03 12.14 33.39
N LYS A 263 -20.99 13.07 33.36
CA LYS A 263 -22.31 12.83 33.94
C LYS A 263 -22.80 11.60 33.18
N MET A 264 -22.78 10.44 33.84
CA MET A 264 -23.53 9.29 33.39
C MET A 264 -24.97 9.78 33.35
N ALA A 265 -25.44 10.16 32.17
CA ALA A 265 -26.84 10.29 31.91
C ALA A 265 -27.41 8.91 32.20
N GLU A 266 -28.21 8.83 33.26
CA GLU A 266 -29.08 7.72 33.53
C GLU A 266 -30.09 7.65 32.37
N LYS A 267 -29.70 6.99 31.28
CA LYS A 267 -30.54 6.50 30.19
C LYS A 267 -29.72 5.53 29.35
N ASP A 268 -30.27 4.34 29.19
CA ASP A 268 -29.70 3.16 28.54
C ASP A 268 -29.15 3.42 27.13
N GLN A 269 -27.90 3.89 27.03
CA GLN A 269 -27.15 3.88 25.78
C GLN A 269 -25.91 2.99 25.94
N VAL A 270 -26.05 1.75 25.46
CA VAL A 270 -24.97 0.76 25.39
C VAL A 270 -23.96 1.23 24.35
N TYR A 271 -22.82 1.76 24.80
CA TYR A 271 -21.67 2.00 23.92
C TYR A 271 -21.17 0.65 23.37
N PRO A 272 -21.00 0.49 22.05
CA PRO A 272 -20.42 -0.73 21.50
C PRO A 272 -18.98 -0.87 21.99
N LEU A 273 -18.70 -1.94 22.73
CA LEU A 273 -17.36 -2.30 23.14
C LEU A 273 -16.53 -2.64 21.89
N ALA A 274 -15.37 -2.02 21.75
CA ALA A 274 -14.43 -2.31 20.67
C ALA A 274 -14.09 -3.82 20.60
N PRO A 275 -13.90 -4.41 19.41
CA PRO A 275 -13.69 -5.85 19.26
C PRO A 275 -12.43 -6.33 19.99
N THR A 276 -12.51 -7.53 20.57
CA THR A 276 -11.43 -8.19 21.31
C THR A 276 -10.36 -8.78 20.38
N GLY A 277 -9.69 -7.93 19.60
CA GLY A 277 -8.45 -8.28 18.91
C GLY A 277 -7.24 -7.86 19.76
N LYS A 278 -6.30 -8.77 20.03
CA LYS A 278 -4.96 -8.36 20.52
C LYS A 278 -4.28 -7.57 19.40
N ARG A 279 -4.24 -6.24 19.52
CA ARG A 279 -3.42 -5.37 18.69
C ARG A 279 -2.30 -4.75 19.52
N PRO A 280 -1.04 -4.79 19.06
CA PRO A 280 0.03 -4.01 19.65
C PRO A 280 -0.20 -2.52 19.38
N SER A 281 0.13 -1.68 20.36
CA SER A 281 0.18 -0.23 20.22
C SER A 281 1.41 0.17 19.37
N SER A 282 1.27 1.19 18.53
CA SER A 282 2.32 1.71 17.64
C SER A 282 3.53 2.32 18.38
N ASP A 283 3.43 2.53 19.70
CA ASP A 283 4.44 3.25 20.49
C ASP A 283 5.26 2.34 21.43
N GLU A 284 5.06 1.02 21.39
CA GLU A 284 5.72 0.07 22.31
C GLU A 284 7.12 -0.40 21.83
N GLU A 285 7.81 0.38 20.99
CA GLU A 285 9.18 0.08 20.53
C GLU A 285 10.28 0.88 21.27
N SER A 286 9.94 1.73 22.24
CA SER A 286 10.97 2.42 23.03
C SER A 286 10.51 2.73 24.45
N ALA A 287 10.55 1.73 25.31
CA ALA A 287 11.11 1.81 26.67
C ALA A 287 10.56 0.67 27.53
N THR A 288 11.41 -0.30 27.87
CA THR A 288 11.49 -0.88 29.22
C THR A 288 12.70 -1.78 29.29
N LEU A 289 13.66 -1.46 30.15
CA LEU A 289 14.62 -2.43 30.68
C LEU A 289 13.87 -3.34 31.68
N PRO A 290 13.74 -4.66 31.45
CA PRO A 290 13.21 -5.60 32.43
C PRO A 290 14.35 -6.27 33.22
N SER A 291 14.03 -6.67 34.45
CA SER A 291 14.83 -7.61 35.25
C SER A 291 15.33 -8.80 34.40
N ASP A 292 16.61 -9.14 34.58
CA ASP A 292 17.42 -9.91 33.61
C ASP A 292 16.83 -11.28 33.19
N GLU A 293 16.02 -11.93 34.02
CA GLU A 293 15.36 -13.20 33.67
C GLU A 293 14.12 -13.04 32.77
N ALA A 294 13.33 -11.97 32.96
CA ALA A 294 12.18 -11.67 32.13
C ALA A 294 12.61 -11.09 30.77
N ARG A 295 13.70 -10.32 30.76
CA ARG A 295 14.36 -9.81 29.54
C ARG A 295 14.86 -10.94 28.66
N ARG A 296 15.49 -11.98 29.23
CA ARG A 296 15.94 -13.16 28.46
C ARG A 296 14.78 -13.92 27.84
N LYS A 297 13.68 -14.16 28.58
CA LYS A 297 12.49 -14.86 28.04
C LYS A 297 11.72 -14.03 27.01
N ARG A 298 11.62 -12.70 27.16
CA ARG A 298 10.93 -11.81 26.21
C ARG A 298 11.75 -11.58 24.94
N ASN A 299 13.08 -11.45 25.06
CA ASN A 299 13.98 -11.36 23.92
C ASN A 299 13.99 -12.67 23.13
N VAL A 300 14.05 -13.83 23.80
CA VAL A 300 13.94 -15.14 23.10
C VAL A 300 12.60 -15.26 22.36
N LYS A 301 11.48 -14.80 22.93
CA LYS A 301 10.18 -14.80 22.24
C LYS A 301 10.14 -13.81 21.07
N CYS A 302 10.71 -12.61 21.21
CA CYS A 302 10.79 -11.63 20.13
C CYS A 302 11.69 -12.12 18.98
N PHE A 303 12.89 -12.62 19.30
CA PHE A 303 13.77 -13.27 18.33
C PHE A 303 13.11 -14.49 17.69
N ALA A 304 12.31 -15.27 18.43
CA ALA A 304 11.53 -16.36 17.86
C ALA A 304 10.45 -15.88 16.88
N TYR A 305 9.74 -14.79 17.17
CA TYR A 305 8.75 -14.22 16.24
C TYR A 305 9.41 -13.58 15.01
N VAL A 306 10.53 -12.88 15.17
CA VAL A 306 11.31 -12.33 14.05
C VAL A 306 11.87 -13.46 13.20
N ALA A 307 12.46 -14.49 13.82
CA ALA A 307 12.93 -15.67 13.10
C ALA A 307 11.78 -16.40 12.39
N ALA A 308 10.62 -16.56 13.03
CA ALA A 308 9.44 -17.15 12.40
C ALA A 308 8.92 -16.31 11.22
N PHE A 309 8.93 -14.98 11.34
CA PHE A 309 8.56 -14.08 10.23
C PHE A 309 9.55 -14.17 9.07
N VAL A 310 10.86 -14.20 9.37
CA VAL A 310 11.89 -14.39 8.33
C VAL A 310 11.74 -15.75 7.67
N VAL A 311 11.53 -16.83 8.42
CA VAL A 311 11.27 -18.17 7.87
C VAL A 311 9.99 -18.19 7.03
N PHE A 312 8.94 -17.52 7.46
CA PHE A 312 7.70 -17.42 6.70
C PHE A 312 7.89 -16.66 5.38
N GLN A 313 8.58 -15.51 5.42
CA GLN A 313 8.90 -14.74 4.22
C GLN A 313 9.82 -15.50 3.28
N THR A 314 10.83 -16.22 3.79
CA THR A 314 11.72 -17.04 2.94
C THR A 314 10.96 -18.20 2.31
N ILE A 315 10.02 -18.84 3.01
CA ILE A 315 9.13 -19.86 2.44
C ILE A 315 8.27 -19.26 1.33
N ILE A 316 7.64 -18.09 1.55
CA ILE A 316 6.85 -17.43 0.50
C ILE A 316 7.71 -17.09 -0.72
N ILE A 317 8.88 -16.51 -0.51
CA ILE A 317 9.81 -16.15 -1.60
C ILE A 317 10.25 -17.41 -2.35
N LEU A 318 10.56 -18.49 -1.64
CA LEU A 318 10.95 -19.77 -2.23
C LEU A 318 9.80 -20.37 -3.06
N VAL A 319 8.58 -20.40 -2.51
CA VAL A 319 7.39 -20.88 -3.23
C VAL A 319 7.13 -20.02 -4.45
N PHE A 320 7.18 -18.69 -4.34
CA PHE A 320 7.01 -17.78 -5.46
C PHE A 320 8.09 -17.99 -6.54
N ALA A 321 9.36 -18.17 -6.13
CA ALA A 321 10.47 -18.45 -7.03
C ALA A 321 10.30 -19.80 -7.77
N LEU A 322 9.93 -20.86 -7.05
CA LEU A 322 9.77 -22.19 -7.63
C LEU A 322 8.52 -22.32 -8.50
N THR A 323 7.45 -21.57 -8.22
CA THR A 323 6.17 -21.68 -8.93
C THR A 323 6.01 -20.65 -10.04
N VAL A 324 6.21 -19.36 -9.75
CA VAL A 324 5.93 -18.26 -10.69
C VAL A 324 7.16 -17.92 -11.52
N MET A 325 8.35 -17.86 -10.91
CA MET A 325 9.57 -17.46 -11.61
C MET A 325 10.17 -18.56 -12.49
N ARG A 326 9.79 -19.82 -12.27
CA ARG A 326 10.26 -20.96 -13.07
C ARG A 326 9.59 -21.01 -14.44
N ILE A 327 10.29 -20.49 -15.45
CA ILE A 327 9.82 -20.51 -16.85
C ILE A 327 9.85 -21.94 -17.42
N LYS A 328 8.66 -22.49 -17.66
CA LYS A 328 8.41 -23.76 -18.34
C LYS A 328 8.38 -23.57 -19.86
N THR A 329 8.79 -24.58 -20.61
CA THR A 329 8.65 -24.58 -22.07
C THR A 329 7.16 -24.66 -22.42
N PRO A 330 6.65 -23.78 -23.31
CA PRO A 330 5.30 -23.89 -23.87
C PRO A 330 5.10 -25.23 -24.57
N ASP A 331 3.85 -25.56 -24.86
CA ASP A 331 3.47 -26.86 -25.40
C ASP A 331 2.63 -26.63 -26.66
N VAL A 332 2.98 -27.30 -27.76
CA VAL A 332 2.35 -27.13 -29.06
C VAL A 332 1.72 -28.45 -29.45
N LYS A 333 0.42 -28.46 -29.70
CA LYS A 333 -0.33 -29.69 -30.00
C LYS A 333 -1.27 -29.51 -31.17
N LEU A 334 -1.34 -30.54 -31.99
CA LEU A 334 -2.34 -30.68 -33.04
C LEU A 334 -3.63 -31.23 -32.42
N ARG A 335 -4.73 -30.49 -32.53
CA ARG A 335 -6.01 -30.84 -31.87
C ARG A 335 -6.95 -31.60 -32.77
N SER A 336 -7.01 -31.20 -34.04
CA SER A 336 -7.84 -31.85 -35.06
C SER A 336 -7.28 -31.52 -36.42
N VAL A 337 -7.50 -32.42 -37.38
CA VAL A 337 -7.16 -32.24 -38.78
C VAL A 337 -8.39 -32.56 -39.59
N THR A 338 -8.70 -31.71 -40.57
CA THR A 338 -9.81 -31.91 -41.50
C THR A 338 -9.26 -31.91 -42.91
N VAL A 339 -9.74 -32.83 -43.75
CA VAL A 339 -9.31 -33.00 -45.13
C VAL A 339 -10.37 -32.38 -46.04
N GLN A 340 -9.93 -31.62 -47.03
CA GLN A 340 -10.79 -31.03 -48.06
C GLN A 340 -10.16 -31.24 -49.44
N ASN A 341 -11.00 -31.21 -50.47
CA ASN A 341 -10.58 -31.29 -51.88
C ASN A 341 -9.64 -32.48 -52.16
N LEU A 342 -9.91 -33.64 -51.55
CA LEU A 342 -9.14 -34.85 -51.78
C LEU A 342 -9.38 -35.33 -53.21
N ASN A 343 -8.30 -35.38 -54.00
CA ASN A 343 -8.27 -35.96 -55.32
C ASN A 343 -7.14 -37.00 -55.37
N VAL A 344 -7.48 -38.23 -55.74
CA VAL A 344 -6.54 -39.35 -55.81
C VAL A 344 -6.66 -39.97 -57.19
N VAL A 345 -5.54 -40.10 -57.89
CA VAL A 345 -5.46 -40.75 -59.19
C VAL A 345 -4.73 -42.09 -59.02
N PRO A 346 -5.45 -43.22 -59.04
CA PRO A 346 -4.83 -44.55 -59.03
C PRO A 346 -4.27 -44.92 -60.42
N GLY A 347 -3.27 -45.81 -60.49
CA GLY A 347 -2.74 -46.33 -61.76
C GLY A 347 -1.20 -46.40 -61.83
N THR A 348 -0.65 -46.33 -63.05
CA THR A 348 0.81 -46.43 -63.32
C THR A 348 1.61 -45.19 -62.89
N SER A 349 0.94 -44.08 -62.63
CA SER A 349 1.52 -42.86 -62.04
C SER A 349 0.61 -42.38 -60.89
N PRO A 350 0.68 -43.06 -59.73
CA PRO A 350 -0.19 -42.77 -58.61
C PRO A 350 0.08 -41.36 -58.08
N SER A 351 -0.98 -40.57 -57.88
CA SER A 351 -0.86 -39.23 -57.31
C SER A 351 -2.02 -38.89 -56.38
N PHE A 352 -1.75 -38.01 -55.42
CA PHE A 352 -2.79 -37.42 -54.60
C PHE A 352 -2.57 -35.91 -54.45
N ARG A 353 -3.68 -35.20 -54.35
CA ARG A 353 -3.72 -33.79 -53.98
C ARG A 353 -4.82 -33.60 -52.96
N MET A 354 -4.54 -32.85 -51.90
CA MET A 354 -5.54 -32.52 -50.88
C MET A 354 -5.20 -31.24 -50.15
N THR A 355 -6.21 -30.67 -49.49
CA THR A 355 -6.03 -29.55 -48.56
C THR A 355 -6.26 -30.06 -47.14
N LEU A 356 -5.29 -29.90 -46.25
CA LEU A 356 -5.45 -30.17 -44.82
C LEU A 356 -5.67 -28.87 -44.06
N ILE A 357 -6.70 -28.86 -43.22
CA ILE A 357 -6.96 -27.79 -42.25
C ILE A 357 -6.66 -28.34 -40.87
N ALA A 358 -5.55 -27.91 -40.30
CA ALA A 358 -5.05 -28.33 -39.00
C ALA A 358 -5.37 -27.28 -37.92
N GLN A 359 -6.03 -27.69 -36.84
CA GLN A 359 -6.18 -26.86 -35.65
C GLN A 359 -4.99 -27.07 -34.71
N VAL A 360 -4.07 -26.11 -34.70
CA VAL A 360 -2.89 -26.12 -33.82
C VAL A 360 -3.17 -25.30 -32.57
N THR A 361 -2.72 -25.82 -31.43
CA THR A 361 -2.87 -25.19 -30.12
C THR A 361 -1.51 -24.91 -29.50
N VAL A 362 -1.33 -23.69 -29.00
CA VAL A 362 -0.13 -23.25 -28.28
C VAL A 362 -0.53 -23.00 -26.83
N LYS A 363 -0.22 -23.95 -25.96
CA LYS A 363 -0.50 -23.92 -24.53
C LYS A 363 0.65 -23.26 -23.78
N ASN A 364 0.39 -22.08 -23.23
CA ASN A 364 1.35 -21.38 -22.39
C ASN A 364 1.19 -21.81 -20.92
N LYS A 365 2.17 -22.55 -20.39
CA LYS A 365 2.21 -23.01 -18.99
C LYS A 365 2.72 -21.95 -18.00
N ASN A 366 3.12 -20.77 -18.47
CA ASN A 366 3.80 -19.75 -17.68
C ASN A 366 2.87 -18.62 -17.20
N PHE A 367 3.24 -17.97 -16.10
CA PHE A 367 2.58 -16.76 -15.59
C PHE A 367 2.91 -15.49 -16.40
N GLY A 368 3.92 -15.57 -17.28
CA GLY A 368 4.22 -14.57 -18.30
C GLY A 368 3.54 -14.89 -19.63
N HIS A 369 3.44 -13.92 -20.53
CA HIS A 369 2.92 -14.16 -21.88
C HIS A 369 4.01 -14.74 -22.79
N TYR A 370 3.65 -15.67 -23.67
CA TYR A 370 4.55 -16.26 -24.65
C TYR A 370 4.30 -15.63 -26.01
N LYS A 371 5.33 -15.01 -26.60
CA LYS A 371 5.32 -14.49 -27.97
C LYS A 371 6.13 -15.43 -28.84
N PHE A 372 5.50 -16.08 -29.81
CA PHE A 372 6.18 -16.95 -30.76
C PHE A 372 6.40 -16.23 -32.08
N ASP A 373 7.55 -16.53 -32.68
CA ASP A 373 8.00 -16.01 -33.95
C ASP A 373 7.26 -16.73 -35.09
N ASN A 374 7.43 -16.24 -36.32
CA ASN A 374 6.94 -16.94 -37.51
C ASN A 374 7.62 -18.32 -37.62
N SER A 375 6.87 -19.33 -38.02
CA SER A 375 7.40 -20.68 -38.25
C SER A 375 6.68 -21.40 -39.38
N THR A 376 7.16 -22.59 -39.73
CA THR A 376 6.57 -23.47 -40.74
C THR A 376 6.30 -24.84 -40.12
N ALA A 377 5.14 -25.42 -40.46
CA ALA A 377 4.84 -26.83 -40.20
C ALA A 377 4.93 -27.60 -41.52
N ALA A 378 5.47 -28.80 -41.46
CA ALA A 378 5.59 -29.69 -42.62
C ALA A 378 4.79 -30.97 -42.38
N VAL A 379 4.30 -31.54 -43.48
CA VAL A 379 3.76 -32.90 -43.52
C VAL A 379 4.56 -33.71 -44.52
N SER A 380 4.93 -34.92 -44.12
CA SER A 380 5.70 -35.85 -44.92
C SER A 380 5.00 -37.20 -45.05
N TYR A 381 5.26 -37.87 -46.16
CA TYR A 381 4.87 -39.24 -46.44
C TYR A 381 6.15 -40.04 -46.72
N GLY A 382 6.36 -41.16 -46.01
CA GLY A 382 7.57 -41.97 -46.17
C GLY A 382 8.89 -41.20 -45.93
N GLY A 383 8.86 -40.13 -45.13
CA GLY A 383 10.02 -39.26 -44.87
C GLY A 383 10.23 -38.12 -45.87
N ILE A 384 9.46 -38.05 -46.95
CA ILE A 384 9.54 -36.99 -47.96
C ILE A 384 8.43 -35.95 -47.68
N THR A 385 8.78 -34.67 -47.61
CA THR A 385 7.82 -33.58 -47.39
C THR A 385 6.88 -33.44 -48.58
N VAL A 386 5.57 -33.53 -48.33
CA VAL A 386 4.50 -33.44 -49.33
C VAL A 386 3.68 -32.16 -49.21
N GLY A 387 3.87 -31.39 -48.14
CA GLY A 387 3.21 -30.10 -47.94
C GLY A 387 3.82 -29.28 -46.80
N GLU A 388 3.79 -27.96 -46.94
CA GLU A 388 4.24 -27.02 -45.93
C GLU A 388 3.19 -25.96 -45.64
N ALA A 389 3.18 -25.46 -44.40
CA ALA A 389 2.19 -24.53 -43.90
C ALA A 389 2.82 -23.45 -43.04
N TYR A 390 2.43 -22.20 -43.27
CA TYR A 390 2.95 -21.08 -42.50
C TYR A 390 2.19 -20.88 -41.17
N ILE A 391 2.94 -20.80 -40.08
CA ILE A 391 2.45 -20.41 -38.76
C ILE A 391 2.85 -18.96 -38.48
N ALA A 392 1.88 -18.06 -38.59
CA ALA A 392 2.10 -16.64 -38.34
C ALA A 392 2.47 -16.37 -36.87
N LYS A 393 3.37 -15.41 -36.65
CA LYS A 393 3.74 -14.93 -35.29
C LYS A 393 2.51 -14.59 -34.46
N GLY A 394 2.61 -14.84 -33.17
CA GLY A 394 1.50 -14.62 -32.27
C GLY A 394 1.90 -14.54 -30.81
N ARG A 395 0.87 -14.37 -29.99
CA ARG A 395 0.97 -14.24 -28.54
C ARG A 395 -0.07 -15.12 -27.85
N ALA A 396 0.40 -16.00 -26.97
CA ALA A 396 -0.42 -16.71 -26.00
C ALA A 396 -0.37 -15.97 -24.65
N LYS A 397 -1.53 -15.67 -24.06
CA LYS A 397 -1.65 -15.03 -22.74
C LYS A 397 -1.09 -15.93 -21.64
N ALA A 398 -0.82 -15.37 -20.46
CA ALA A 398 -0.36 -16.13 -19.30
C ALA A 398 -1.35 -17.26 -18.95
N ARG A 399 -0.83 -18.46 -18.66
CA ARG A 399 -1.59 -19.67 -18.32
C ARG A 399 -2.78 -19.98 -19.25
N ASN A 400 -2.68 -19.60 -20.53
CA ASN A 400 -3.76 -19.76 -21.50
C ASN A 400 -3.30 -20.55 -22.73
N THR A 401 -4.25 -21.16 -23.45
CA THR A 401 -4.03 -21.89 -24.69
C THR A 401 -4.58 -21.09 -25.86
N ARG A 402 -3.73 -20.74 -26.82
CA ARG A 402 -4.15 -20.11 -28.06
C ARG A 402 -4.43 -21.18 -29.11
N LYS A 403 -5.54 -21.09 -29.81
CA LYS A 403 -5.90 -21.98 -30.93
C LYS A 403 -5.77 -21.22 -32.23
N MET A 404 -5.32 -21.89 -33.29
CA MET A 404 -5.25 -21.34 -34.64
C MET A 404 -5.50 -22.45 -35.66
N ASN A 405 -6.18 -22.12 -36.75
CA ASN A 405 -6.32 -23.01 -37.88
C ASN A 405 -5.26 -22.66 -38.91
N ILE A 406 -4.59 -23.68 -39.43
CA ILE A 406 -3.56 -23.56 -40.46
C ILE A 406 -4.00 -24.45 -41.62
N THR A 407 -3.97 -23.90 -42.82
CA THR A 407 -4.33 -24.59 -44.05
C THR A 407 -3.06 -24.92 -44.81
N MET A 408 -2.95 -26.14 -45.31
CA MET A 408 -1.80 -26.63 -46.08
C MET A 408 -2.28 -27.44 -47.28
N GLU A 409 -1.63 -27.25 -48.42
CA GLU A 409 -1.85 -28.05 -49.61
C GLU A 409 -0.80 -29.16 -49.65
N LEU A 410 -1.25 -30.39 -49.86
CA LEU A 410 -0.40 -31.57 -49.98
C LEU A 410 -0.45 -32.06 -51.42
N THR A 411 0.73 -32.29 -52.01
CA THR A 411 0.88 -32.89 -53.34
C THR A 411 1.90 -34.00 -53.33
N SER A 412 1.65 -35.03 -54.15
CA SER A 412 2.57 -36.16 -54.34
C SER A 412 3.65 -35.91 -55.40
N ASP A 413 3.80 -34.67 -55.89
CA ASP A 413 4.67 -34.35 -57.03
C ASP A 413 6.14 -34.72 -56.76
N GLN A 414 6.55 -34.63 -55.48
CA GLN A 414 7.91 -34.95 -55.02
C GLN A 414 8.11 -36.45 -54.70
N LEU A 415 7.09 -37.30 -54.90
CA LEU A 415 7.10 -38.73 -54.58
C LEU A 415 7.33 -39.63 -55.82
N SER A 416 7.71 -39.05 -56.95
CA SER A 416 7.93 -39.78 -58.21
C SER A 416 8.91 -40.94 -58.03
N GLY A 417 8.42 -42.18 -58.11
CA GLY A 417 9.24 -43.40 -57.98
C GLY A 417 9.13 -44.13 -56.63
N ASN A 418 8.31 -43.66 -55.68
CA ASN A 418 8.10 -44.39 -54.42
C ASN A 418 7.17 -45.60 -54.62
N SER A 419 7.73 -46.81 -54.57
CA SER A 419 7.00 -48.07 -54.83
C SER A 419 5.84 -48.32 -53.86
N ASN A 420 5.87 -47.71 -52.68
CA ASN A 420 4.88 -47.95 -51.64
C ASN A 420 3.62 -47.09 -51.83
N LEU A 421 3.71 -45.98 -52.57
CA LEU A 421 2.58 -45.06 -52.76
C LEU A 421 1.41 -45.72 -53.51
N SER A 422 1.71 -46.53 -54.52
CA SER A 422 0.68 -47.27 -55.28
C SER A 422 -0.07 -48.26 -54.40
N ASN A 423 0.67 -48.99 -53.54
CA ASN A 423 0.11 -49.97 -52.62
C ASN A 423 -0.75 -49.29 -51.54
N ASP A 424 -0.29 -48.18 -50.99
CA ASP A 424 -1.01 -47.44 -49.93
C ASP A 424 -2.26 -46.73 -50.45
N ILE A 425 -2.24 -46.23 -51.69
CA ILE A 425 -3.45 -45.71 -52.36
C ILE A 425 -4.44 -46.84 -52.61
N SER A 426 -3.96 -48.01 -53.06
CA SER A 426 -4.81 -49.18 -53.33
C SER A 426 -5.39 -49.79 -52.05
N SER A 427 -4.69 -49.69 -50.93
CA SER A 427 -5.20 -50.11 -49.60
C SER A 427 -6.21 -49.12 -49.01
N GLY A 428 -6.29 -47.90 -49.58
CA GLY A 428 -7.20 -46.85 -49.14
C GLY A 428 -6.71 -46.07 -47.91
N MET A 429 -5.47 -46.27 -47.47
CA MET A 429 -4.92 -45.67 -46.25
C MET A 429 -3.54 -45.05 -46.49
N LEU A 430 -3.37 -43.75 -46.18
CA LEU A 430 -2.08 -43.06 -46.22
C LEU A 430 -1.58 -42.74 -44.81
N MET A 431 -0.36 -43.17 -44.49
CA MET A 431 0.30 -42.78 -43.24
C MET A 431 1.11 -41.49 -43.44
N LEU A 432 0.73 -40.43 -42.73
CA LEU A 432 1.35 -39.12 -42.79
C LEU A 432 2.03 -38.79 -41.46
N SER A 433 3.18 -38.13 -41.55
CA SER A 433 3.91 -37.59 -40.40
C SER A 433 3.94 -36.07 -40.48
N SER A 434 3.70 -35.39 -39.37
CA SER A 434 3.78 -33.94 -39.28
C SER A 434 4.84 -33.51 -38.29
N HIS A 435 5.63 -32.52 -38.67
CA HIS A 435 6.65 -31.90 -37.83
C HIS A 435 6.47 -30.38 -37.82
N ALA A 436 6.47 -29.77 -36.63
CA ALA A 436 6.47 -28.32 -36.48
C ALA A 436 7.40 -27.89 -35.34
N LYS A 437 8.21 -26.86 -35.58
CA LYS A 437 9.12 -26.28 -34.59
C LYS A 437 8.73 -24.85 -34.27
N LEU A 438 8.27 -24.57 -33.06
CA LEU A 438 7.85 -23.23 -32.66
C LEU A 438 8.85 -22.60 -31.68
N SER A 439 9.43 -21.47 -32.06
CA SER A 439 10.35 -20.69 -31.23
C SER A 439 9.74 -19.36 -30.80
N GLY A 440 10.07 -18.90 -29.58
CA GLY A 440 9.54 -17.66 -29.05
C GLY A 440 10.15 -17.21 -27.74
N LYS A 441 9.66 -16.09 -27.20
CA LYS A 441 10.10 -15.51 -25.93
C LYS A 441 8.96 -15.53 -24.91
N VAL A 442 9.21 -16.12 -23.75
CA VAL A 442 8.35 -15.98 -22.57
C VAL A 442 8.77 -14.72 -21.83
N GLN A 443 7.84 -13.79 -21.64
CA GLN A 443 8.08 -12.54 -20.91
C GLN A 443 7.36 -12.59 -19.55
N LEU A 444 8.14 -12.69 -18.47
CA LEU A 444 7.66 -12.74 -17.10
C LEU A 444 7.81 -11.36 -16.45
N MET A 445 6.73 -10.84 -15.86
CA MET A 445 6.67 -9.52 -15.17
C MET A 445 7.32 -8.36 -15.95
N LYS A 446 7.31 -8.39 -17.28
CA LYS A 446 7.95 -7.40 -18.19
C LYS A 446 9.48 -7.23 -18.05
N ILE A 447 10.12 -7.81 -17.04
CA ILE A 447 11.56 -7.68 -16.75
C ILE A 447 12.34 -8.85 -17.34
N MET A 448 11.89 -10.09 -17.13
CA MET A 448 12.61 -11.29 -17.59
C MET A 448 12.08 -11.78 -18.92
N LYS A 449 12.98 -11.96 -19.89
CA LYS A 449 12.67 -12.51 -21.22
C LYS A 449 13.55 -13.73 -21.47
N LYS A 450 12.95 -14.91 -21.62
CA LYS A 450 13.69 -16.15 -21.93
C LYS A 450 13.19 -16.77 -23.23
N ARG A 451 14.11 -17.14 -24.12
CA ARG A 451 13.78 -17.83 -25.37
C ARG A 451 13.48 -19.30 -25.09
N LYS A 452 12.44 -19.82 -25.75
CA LYS A 452 11.99 -21.20 -25.65
C LYS A 452 11.57 -21.69 -27.02
N THR A 453 11.93 -22.93 -27.30
CA THR A 453 11.61 -23.64 -28.52
C THR A 453 10.91 -24.94 -28.14
N THR A 454 9.88 -25.28 -28.89
CA THR A 454 9.05 -26.47 -28.71
C THR A 454 8.91 -27.12 -30.08
N GLU A 455 8.95 -28.44 -30.12
CA GLU A 455 8.74 -29.22 -31.33
C GLU A 455 7.49 -30.07 -31.13
N MET A 456 6.80 -30.37 -32.23
CA MET A 456 5.59 -31.18 -32.27
C MET A 456 5.78 -32.18 -33.39
N ASN A 457 5.71 -33.46 -33.02
CA ASN A 457 5.79 -34.59 -33.95
C ASN A 457 4.50 -35.37 -33.85
N CYS A 458 3.79 -35.53 -34.96
CA CYS A 458 2.56 -36.30 -35.00
C CYS A 458 2.58 -37.31 -36.14
N THR A 459 1.98 -38.47 -35.91
CA THR A 459 1.65 -39.45 -36.96
C THR A 459 0.14 -39.53 -37.09
N MET A 460 -0.35 -39.70 -38.30
CA MET A 460 -1.78 -39.79 -38.59
C MET A 460 -2.04 -40.70 -39.79
N SER A 461 -3.16 -41.41 -39.76
CA SER A 461 -3.61 -42.26 -40.85
C SER A 461 -4.78 -41.58 -41.57
N LEU A 462 -4.65 -41.34 -42.86
CA LEU A 462 -5.72 -40.77 -43.68
C LEU A 462 -6.44 -41.88 -44.42
N ASN A 463 -7.74 -42.00 -44.18
CA ASN A 463 -8.62 -42.85 -44.95
C ASN A 463 -9.05 -42.14 -46.24
N LEU A 464 -8.75 -42.73 -47.40
CA LEU A 464 -9.02 -42.14 -48.72
C LEU A 464 -10.48 -42.30 -49.17
N THR A 465 -11.25 -43.21 -48.55
CA THR A 465 -12.64 -43.51 -48.95
C THR A 465 -13.64 -42.63 -48.19
N SER A 466 -13.47 -42.52 -46.88
CA SER A 466 -14.14 -41.52 -46.05
C SER A 466 -13.06 -40.54 -45.60
N PRO A 467 -12.85 -39.39 -46.27
CA PRO A 467 -11.69 -38.49 -46.10
C PRO A 467 -11.55 -37.95 -44.66
N ALA A 468 -11.09 -38.82 -43.78
CA ALA A 468 -11.10 -38.68 -42.34
C ALA A 468 -9.74 -39.12 -41.81
N ILE A 469 -9.30 -38.42 -40.77
CA ILE A 469 -8.05 -38.72 -40.10
C ILE A 469 -8.33 -39.66 -38.94
N GLU A 470 -7.67 -40.81 -38.98
CA GLU A 470 -7.67 -41.86 -37.98
C GLU A 470 -6.31 -41.93 -37.29
N ASN A 471 -6.27 -42.51 -36.08
CA ASN A 471 -5.02 -42.80 -35.34
C ASN A 471 -4.06 -41.60 -35.20
N LEU A 472 -4.59 -40.38 -35.03
CA LEU A 472 -3.77 -39.20 -34.78
C LEU A 472 -3.06 -39.32 -33.43
N ASN A 473 -1.75 -39.51 -33.46
CA ASN A 473 -0.89 -39.56 -32.29
C ASN A 473 0.15 -38.45 -32.34
N CYS A 474 0.43 -37.79 -31.21
CA CYS A 474 1.39 -36.68 -31.13
C CYS A 474 2.23 -36.80 -29.87
N GLU A 475 3.55 -36.62 -30.00
CA GLU A 475 4.52 -36.61 -28.88
C GLU A 475 4.79 -35.20 -28.34
#